data_AF-A0A7R7DWK1-F1
#
_entry.id   AF-A0A7R7DWK1-F1
#
_cell.length_a   1.000
_cell.length_b   1.000
_cell.length_c   1.000
_cell.angle_alpha   90.00
_cell.angle_beta   90.00
_cell.angle_gamma   90.00
#
_symmetry.space_group_name_H-M   'P 1'
#
loop_
_entity.id
_entity.type
_entity.pdbx_description
1 polymer ?
#
loop_
_entity_poly.entity_id
_entity_poly.type
_entity_poly.pdbx_seq_one_letter_code
_entity_poly.pdbx_strand_id
1 'polypeptide(L)'
;MTAVLLLGGLAVLAIAGLYGVGRLVRVAAQGTARTPFLSGNPPVEHAVSRYHVRWYTVTMLFLAFDMEMVFMYPWTLVVASVGASAVIEMFAFLAVLVAGVLYAWREGALRWV
;
A
#
# COMPACT_ATOMS: atom_id res chain seq x y z
N MET A 1 -25.59 -4.61 -7.40
CA MET A 1 -25.32 -3.21 -6.99
C MET A 1 -25.94 -2.89 -5.63
N THR A 2 -27.23 -3.16 -5.41
CA THR A 2 -27.91 -2.96 -4.11
C THR A 2 -27.26 -3.74 -2.95
N ALA A 3 -26.93 -5.03 -3.14
CA ALA A 3 -26.25 -5.83 -2.12
C ALA A 3 -24.87 -5.26 -1.72
N VAL A 4 -24.11 -4.73 -2.68
CA VAL A 4 -22.79 -4.12 -2.43
C VAL A 4 -22.94 -2.85 -1.60
N LEU A 5 -23.92 -2.01 -1.93
CA LEU A 5 -24.22 -0.79 -1.17
C LEU A 5 -24.68 -1.10 0.25
N LEU A 6 -25.49 -2.15 0.43
CA LEU A 6 -25.97 -2.59 1.75
C LEU A 6 -24.83 -3.13 2.61
N LEU A 7 -23.94 -3.96 2.06
CA LEU A 7 -22.77 -4.48 2.77
C LEU A 7 -21.80 -3.36 3.15
N GLY A 8 -21.54 -2.42 2.23
CA GLY A 8 -20.71 -1.25 2.52
C GLY A 8 -21.31 -0.36 3.60
N GLY A 9 -22.61 -0.09 3.53
CA GLY A 9 -23.34 0.67 4.55
C GLY A 9 -23.30 -0.01 5.92
N LEU A 10 -23.50 -1.33 5.98
CA LEU A 10 -23.41 -2.11 7.22
C LEU A 10 -22.00 -2.05 7.82
N ALA A 11 -20.95 -2.16 7.00
CA ALA A 11 -19.57 -2.07 7.46
C ALA A 11 -19.27 -0.70 8.09
N VAL A 12 -19.68 0.39 7.44
CA VAL A 12 -19.52 1.75 7.97
C VAL A 12 -20.27 1.93 9.28
N LEU A 13 -21.52 1.46 9.35
CA LEU A 13 -22.35 1.53 10.56
C LEU A 13 -21.75 0.72 11.71
N ALA A 14 -21.22 -0.48 11.43
CA ALA A 14 -20.56 -1.31 12.42
C ALA A 14 -19.31 -0.62 12.97
N ILE A 15 -18.46 -0.05 12.11
CA ILE A 15 -17.27 0.69 12.51
C ILE A 15 -17.67 1.90 13.37
N ALA A 16 -18.62 2.71 12.91
CA ALA A 16 -19.11 3.87 13.64
C ALA A 16 -19.73 3.49 14.99
N GLY A 17 -20.49 2.40 15.04
CA GLY A 17 -21.09 1.85 16.26
C GLY A 17 -20.02 1.42 17.26
N LEU A 18 -18.98 0.71 16.82
CA LEU A 18 -17.85 0.32 17.67
C LEU A 18 -17.10 1.53 18.22
N TYR A 19 -16.83 2.55 17.40
CA TYR A 19 -16.24 3.81 17.87
C TYR A 19 -17.16 4.54 18.85
N GLY A 20 -18.47 4.54 18.62
CA GLY A 20 -19.47 5.16 19.49
C GLY A 20 -19.53 4.50 20.86
N VAL A 21 -19.67 3.17 20.90
CA VAL A 21 -19.62 2.37 22.14
C VAL A 21 -18.28 2.57 22.84
N GLY A 22 -17.18 2.52 22.09
CA GLY A 22 -15.84 2.78 22.61
C GLY A 22 -15.72 4.15 23.27
N ARG A 23 -16.35 5.18 22.71
CA ARG A 23 -16.38 6.54 23.30
C ARG A 23 -17.24 6.61 24.56
N LEU A 24 -18.38 5.93 24.59
CA LEU A 24 -19.31 5.93 25.72
C LEU A 24 -18.78 5.14 26.93
N VAL A 25 -18.10 4.02 26.68
CA VAL A 25 -17.56 3.14 27.72
C VAL A 25 -16.16 3.59 28.17
N ARG A 26 -15.50 4.51 27.45
CA ARG A 26 -14.15 4.98 27.80
C ARG A 26 -14.13 5.67 29.16
N VAL A 27 -13.37 5.09 30.11
CA VAL A 27 -13.00 5.78 31.35
C VAL A 27 -12.11 6.98 31.02
N ALA A 28 -12.46 8.16 31.52
CA ALA A 28 -11.67 9.37 31.29
C ALA A 28 -10.25 9.17 31.84
N ALA A 29 -9.25 9.19 30.95
CA ALA A 29 -7.85 9.15 31.35
C ALA A 29 -7.51 10.43 32.13
N GLN A 30 -7.06 10.28 33.37
CA GLN A 30 -6.52 11.39 34.17
C GLN A 30 -5.20 11.84 33.54
N GLY A 31 -4.99 13.16 33.47
CA GLY A 31 -4.04 13.82 32.58
C GLY A 31 -2.55 13.58 32.87
N THR A 32 -2.07 12.36 32.65
CA THR A 32 -0.65 12.14 32.38
C THR A 32 -0.33 12.64 30.98
N ALA A 33 0.83 13.30 30.85
CA ALA A 33 1.31 13.83 29.58
C ALA A 33 1.28 12.72 28.52
N ARG A 34 0.60 12.99 27.39
CA ARG A 34 0.52 12.07 26.24
C ARG A 34 1.87 12.10 25.51
N THR A 35 2.91 11.57 26.14
CA THR A 35 4.21 11.35 25.50
C THR A 35 4.12 10.18 24.53
N PRO A 36 4.97 10.11 23.49
CA PRO A 36 5.04 8.95 22.60
C PRO A 36 5.17 7.66 23.41
N PHE A 37 4.46 6.64 22.94
CA PHE A 37 4.17 5.43 23.68
C PHE A 37 5.47 4.66 24.02
N LEU A 38 5.60 4.33 25.32
CA LEU A 38 6.49 3.37 25.99
C LEU A 38 7.72 3.86 26.78
N SER A 39 8.28 5.06 26.59
CA SER A 39 9.51 5.43 27.32
C SER A 39 9.49 6.74 28.11
N GLY A 40 8.44 7.56 27.97
CA GLY A 40 8.38 8.89 28.61
C GLY A 40 9.42 9.89 28.07
N ASN A 41 10.32 9.46 27.17
CA ASN A 41 11.29 10.33 26.54
C ASN A 41 10.61 11.12 25.41
N PRO A 42 10.95 12.41 25.25
CA PRO A 42 10.53 13.16 24.08
C PRO A 42 11.11 12.50 22.81
N PRO A 43 10.40 12.53 21.69
CA PRO A 43 10.90 12.00 20.43
C PRO A 43 12.20 12.75 20.07
N VAL A 44 13.25 11.99 19.79
CA VAL A 44 14.59 12.53 19.48
C VAL A 44 14.61 13.16 18.07
N GLU A 45 13.79 12.64 17.16
CA GLU A 45 13.71 13.10 15.78
C GLU A 45 12.36 13.77 15.47
N HIS A 46 12.40 14.77 14.58
CA HIS A 46 11.20 15.38 14.03
C HIS A 46 10.43 14.40 13.14
N ALA A 47 9.09 14.55 13.07
CA ALA A 47 8.22 13.68 12.29
C ALA A 47 8.50 13.66 10.76
N VAL A 48 9.27 14.64 10.27
CA VAL A 48 9.68 14.78 8.86
C VAL A 48 11.20 14.62 8.68
N SER A 49 11.86 13.98 9.65
CA SER A 49 13.28 13.67 9.59
C SER A 49 13.59 12.85 8.33
N ARG A 50 14.82 13.00 7.83
CA ARG A 50 15.28 12.26 6.65
C ARG A 50 15.61 10.84 7.05
N TYR A 51 14.77 9.91 6.63
CA TYR A 51 15.08 8.50 6.73
C TYR A 51 16.03 8.04 5.62
N HIS A 52 16.66 6.89 5.85
CA HIS A 52 17.60 6.30 4.91
C HIS A 52 17.00 6.17 3.50
N VAL A 53 17.77 6.52 2.47
CA VAL A 53 17.31 6.59 1.06
C VAL A 53 16.67 5.30 0.53
N ARG A 54 16.97 4.16 1.15
CA ARG A 54 16.53 2.82 0.76
C ARG A 54 15.00 2.71 0.66
N TRP A 55 14.26 3.39 1.53
CA TRP A 55 12.79 3.39 1.49
C TRP A 55 12.24 4.02 0.21
N TYR A 56 12.86 5.08 -0.30
CA TYR A 56 12.45 5.71 -1.55
C TYR A 56 12.61 4.77 -2.74
N THR A 57 13.73 4.04 -2.82
CA THR A 57 13.96 3.11 -3.93
C THR A 57 12.98 1.94 -3.90
N VAL A 58 12.69 1.39 -2.73
CA VAL A 58 11.68 0.32 -2.58
C VAL A 58 10.29 0.84 -2.95
N THR A 59 9.89 2.04 -2.50
CA THR A 59 8.60 2.63 -2.85
C THR A 59 8.49 2.95 -4.35
N MET A 60 9.55 3.47 -4.97
CA MET A 60 9.56 3.73 -6.42
C MET A 60 9.46 2.44 -7.22
N LEU A 61 10.15 1.37 -6.80
CA LEU A 61 10.04 0.06 -7.42
C LEU A 61 8.63 -0.52 -7.26
N PHE A 62 8.06 -0.43 -6.06
CA PHE A 62 6.68 -0.85 -5.79
C PHE A 62 5.68 -0.10 -6.67
N LEU A 63 5.80 1.23 -6.77
CA LEU A 63 4.91 2.06 -7.59
C LEU A 63 5.02 1.70 -9.09
N ALA A 64 6.24 1.49 -9.58
CA ALA A 64 6.45 1.08 -10.97
C ALA A 64 5.83 -0.29 -11.26
N PHE A 65 5.93 -1.23 -10.32
CA PHE A 65 5.32 -2.55 -10.42
C PHE A 65 3.80 -2.50 -10.28
N ASP A 66 3.25 -1.75 -9.32
CA ASP A 66 1.79 -1.63 -9.10
C ASP A 66 1.06 -1.05 -10.32
N MET A 67 1.72 -0.19 -11.09
CA MET A 67 1.19 0.31 -12.37
C MET A 67 0.96 -0.79 -13.41
N GLU A 68 1.62 -1.95 -13.30
CA GLU A 68 1.42 -3.06 -14.24
C GLU A 68 -0.02 -3.61 -14.20
N MET A 69 -0.64 -3.64 -13.02
CA MET A 69 -1.99 -4.17 -12.84
C MET A 69 -3.02 -3.33 -13.60
N VAL A 70 -2.79 -2.02 -13.67
CA VAL A 70 -3.63 -1.09 -14.45
C VAL A 70 -3.61 -1.46 -15.94
N PHE A 71 -2.50 -1.97 -16.47
CA PHE A 71 -2.39 -2.43 -17.86
C PHE A 71 -2.88 -3.87 -18.05
N MET A 72 -2.69 -4.74 -17.06
CA MET A 72 -3.14 -6.13 -17.13
C MET A 72 -4.67 -6.24 -17.17
N TYR A 73 -5.41 -5.42 -16.42
CA TYR A 73 -6.88 -5.52 -16.38
C TYR A 73 -7.54 -5.35 -17.75
N PRO A 74 -7.32 -4.26 -18.52
CA PRO A 74 -7.89 -4.11 -19.86
C PRO A 74 -7.43 -5.21 -20.81
N TRP A 75 -6.16 -5.64 -20.71
CA TRP A 75 -5.63 -6.70 -21.55
C TRP A 75 -6.40 -8.02 -21.39
N THR A 76 -6.79 -8.39 -20.16
CA THR A 76 -7.58 -9.62 -19.93
C THR A 76 -8.92 -9.62 -20.66
N LEU A 77 -9.48 -8.43 -20.95
CA LEU A 77 -10.75 -8.28 -21.65
C LEU A 77 -10.60 -8.46 -23.17
N VAL A 78 -9.43 -8.16 -23.74
CA VAL A 78 -9.22 -8.11 -25.20
C VAL A 78 -8.36 -9.26 -25.73
N VAL A 79 -7.64 -9.98 -24.86
CA VAL A 79 -6.70 -11.04 -25.25
C VAL A 79 -7.37 -12.13 -26.10
N ALA A 80 -8.62 -12.49 -25.80
CA ALA A 80 -9.36 -13.49 -26.56
C ALA A 80 -9.71 -13.04 -27.99
N SER A 81 -9.97 -11.73 -28.18
CA SER A 81 -10.29 -11.18 -29.51
C SER A 81 -9.05 -10.86 -30.35
N VAL A 82 -7.97 -10.43 -29.71
CA VAL A 82 -6.73 -10.04 -30.40
C VAL A 82 -5.84 -11.27 -30.68
N GLY A 83 -5.90 -12.29 -29.83
CA GLY A 83 -5.16 -13.53 -30.00
C GLY A 83 -3.68 -13.42 -29.60
N ALA A 84 -2.81 -14.14 -30.33
CA ALA A 84 -1.43 -14.36 -29.92
C ALA A 84 -0.57 -13.08 -29.83
N SER A 85 -0.84 -12.06 -30.63
CA SER A 85 -0.10 -10.79 -30.58
C SER A 85 -0.26 -10.09 -29.23
N ALA A 86 -1.48 -10.02 -28.68
CA ALA A 86 -1.73 -9.44 -27.36
C ALA A 86 -0.99 -10.19 -26.25
N VAL A 87 -0.85 -11.51 -26.37
CA VAL A 87 -0.07 -12.30 -25.40
C VAL A 87 1.41 -11.91 -25.48
N ILE A 88 1.98 -11.85 -26.68
CA ILE A 88 3.40 -11.49 -26.88
C ILE A 88 3.68 -10.08 -26.36
N GLU A 89 2.84 -9.11 -26.68
CA GLU A 89 2.98 -7.71 -26.22
C GLU A 89 2.94 -7.61 -24.69
N MET A 90 2.03 -8.34 -24.04
CA MET A 90 1.93 -8.36 -22.57
C MET A 90 3.18 -8.97 -21.93
N PHE A 91 3.65 -10.12 -22.43
CA PHE A 91 4.87 -10.72 -21.88
C PHE A 91 6.13 -9.89 -22.17
N ALA A 92 6.18 -9.17 -23.30
CA ALA A 92 7.24 -8.21 -23.57
C ALA A 92 7.20 -7.04 -22.58
N PHE A 93 6.01 -6.51 -22.27
CA PHE A 93 5.83 -5.49 -21.24
C PHE A 93 6.28 -5.98 -19.85
N LEU A 94 5.85 -7.17 -19.42
CA LEU A 94 6.31 -7.77 -18.15
C LEU A 94 7.83 -7.96 -18.12
N ALA A 95 8.44 -8.38 -19.23
CA ALA A 95 9.89 -8.57 -19.31
C ALA A 95 10.67 -7.26 -19.05
N VAL A 96 10.16 -6.12 -19.55
CA VAL A 96 10.75 -4.80 -19.30
C VAL A 96 10.69 -4.44 -17.81
N LEU A 97 9.57 -4.70 -17.14
CA LEU A 97 9.43 -4.44 -15.70
C LEU A 97 10.34 -5.34 -14.87
N VAL A 98 10.39 -6.64 -15.20
CA VAL A 98 11.31 -7.59 -14.55
C VAL A 98 12.76 -7.17 -14.73
N ALA A 99 13.14 -6.65 -15.91
CA ALA A 99 14.48 -6.11 -16.12
C ALA A 99 14.80 -4.93 -15.17
N GLY A 100 13.82 -4.07 -14.89
CA GLY A 100 13.94 -3.00 -13.89
C GLY A 100 14.16 -3.53 -12.47
N VAL A 101 13.43 -4.57 -12.07
CA VAL A 101 13.61 -5.25 -10.77
C VAL A 101 15.01 -5.87 -10.66
N LEU A 102 15.44 -6.58 -11.72
CA LEU A 102 16.77 -7.19 -11.77
C LEU A 102 17.89 -6.15 -11.67
N TYR A 103 17.72 -5.01 -12.33
CA TYR A 103 18.65 -3.89 -12.22
C TYR A 103 18.71 -3.35 -10.79
N ALA A 104 17.56 -3.08 -10.17
CA ALA A 104 17.49 -2.60 -8.78
C ALA A 104 18.13 -3.60 -7.79
N TRP A 105 17.94 -4.90 -8.01
CA TRP A 105 18.59 -5.94 -7.21
C TRP A 105 20.11 -5.91 -7.38
N ARG A 106 20.60 -5.81 -8.63
CA ARG A 106 22.04 -5.69 -8.91
C ARG A 106 22.67 -4.49 -8.22
N GLU A 107 21.99 -3.34 -8.20
CA GLU A 107 22.47 -2.13 -7.51
C GLU A 107 22.35 -2.20 -5.98
N GLY A 108 21.86 -3.32 -5.44
CA GLY A 108 21.78 -3.53 -4.01
C GLY A 108 20.67 -2.73 -3.32
N ALA A 109 19.72 -2.18 -4.07
CA ALA A 109 18.57 -1.46 -3.52
C ALA A 109 17.73 -2.33 -2.57
N LEU A 110 17.79 -3.66 -2.75
CA LEU A 110 17.06 -4.66 -1.97
C LEU A 110 17.89 -5.33 -0.87
N ARG A 111 19.14 -4.91 -0.63
CA ARG A 111 20.01 -5.52 0.39
C ARG A 111 19.71 -4.98 1.78
N TRP A 112 19.57 -5.90 2.74
CA TRP A 112 19.34 -5.62 4.16
C TRP A 112 20.61 -5.98 4.94
N VAL A 113 21.49 -4.99 5.12
CA VAL A 113 22.53 -4.97 6.15
C VAL A 113 22.41 -3.64 6.88
#